data_AF-A0A813IQ69-F1
#
_entry.id   AF-A0A813IQ69-F1
#
_cell.length_a   1.000
_cell.length_b   1.000
_cell.length_c   1.000
_cell.angle_alpha   90.00
_cell.angle_beta   90.00
_cell.angle_gamma   90.00
#
_symmetry.space_group_name_H-M   'P 1'
#
loop_
_entity.id
_entity.type
_entity.pdbx_description
1 polymer ?
#
loop_
_entity_poly.entity_id
_entity_poly.type
_entity_poly.pdbx_seq_one_letter_code
_entity_poly.pdbx_strand_id
1 'polypeptide(L)'
;MEPLCLESGLWGTASCLARATAALAVDVASFAWIQGWSCSGAAQSFSTTLFSQWTVWVQLVREGPQRLSGADFVWQTLRAWWVLGCSHCATWPLFRALESQRAAFVAAHPAQARLLPDLLALGVALCWLVLVFLLIGLSLRRLRRRLWHRPEVLFFPDKTGAHVTRICSLMATSKRRVWLAMFTLTNDTLSDELLRAHRRGLDVRVILDDEQCQALGADAQRLLDAGVPLVTDGHWARMHHKFALLDGLVLNGSFNWTKQASVANWENLCVLRDSAVVQPFDREFRRMWWEFQAKSKGSRNQQVVSRKRDATPPPKARSQN
;
A
#
# COMPACT_ATOMS: atom_id res chain seq x y z
N MET A 1 -19.94 -32.24 -50.82
CA MET A 1 -18.92 -31.45 -50.08
C MET A 1 -17.67 -31.48 -50.93
N GLU A 2 -17.31 -30.37 -51.59
CA GLU A 2 -16.02 -30.30 -52.26
C GLU A 2 -14.89 -30.18 -51.23
N PRO A 3 -13.79 -30.92 -51.40
CA PRO A 3 -12.61 -30.76 -50.57
C PRO A 3 -11.96 -29.39 -50.77
N LEU A 4 -11.61 -28.70 -49.68
CA LEU A 4 -10.89 -27.41 -49.69
C LEU A 4 -9.50 -27.48 -50.39
N CYS A 5 -8.95 -28.67 -50.57
CA CYS A 5 -7.67 -28.92 -51.24
C CYS A 5 -7.90 -30.10 -52.23
N LEU A 6 -7.86 -29.83 -53.55
CA LEU A 6 -7.98 -30.85 -54.62
C LEU A 6 -6.62 -31.49 -54.99
N GLU A 7 -5.50 -30.98 -54.46
CA GLU A 7 -4.18 -31.57 -54.67
C GLU A 7 -4.07 -32.90 -53.92
N SER A 8 -3.84 -33.99 -54.66
CA SER A 8 -3.62 -35.33 -54.12
C SER A 8 -2.39 -35.34 -53.20
N GLY A 9 -2.61 -35.57 -51.90
CA GLY A 9 -1.56 -35.80 -50.91
C GLY A 9 -1.48 -34.80 -49.74
N LEU A 10 -2.23 -33.70 -49.76
CA LEU A 10 -2.19 -32.67 -48.70
C LEU A 10 -3.42 -32.65 -47.79
N TRP A 11 -4.37 -33.57 -47.99
CA TRP A 11 -5.64 -33.63 -47.26
C TRP A 11 -5.42 -33.78 -45.75
N GLY A 12 -5.92 -32.82 -44.97
CA GLY A 12 -5.89 -32.85 -43.50
C GLY A 12 -4.54 -32.49 -42.85
N THR A 13 -3.55 -32.05 -43.61
CA THR A 13 -2.23 -31.66 -43.07
C THR A 13 -2.20 -30.20 -42.60
N ALA A 14 -1.36 -29.90 -41.60
CA ALA A 14 -1.13 -28.52 -41.13
C ALA A 14 -0.64 -27.58 -42.26
N SER A 15 0.01 -28.11 -43.29
CA SER A 15 0.45 -27.35 -44.46
C SER A 15 -0.69 -27.00 -45.43
N CYS A 16 -1.70 -27.85 -45.63
CA CYS A 16 -2.93 -27.47 -46.37
C CYS A 16 -3.70 -26.38 -45.60
N LEU A 17 -3.82 -26.50 -44.27
CA LEU A 17 -4.46 -25.47 -43.45
C LEU A 17 -3.72 -24.12 -43.57
N ALA A 18 -2.39 -24.12 -43.45
CA ALA A 18 -1.56 -22.92 -43.56
C ALA A 18 -1.64 -22.25 -44.95
N ARG A 19 -1.61 -23.03 -46.04
CA ARG A 19 -1.76 -22.48 -47.40
C ARG A 19 -3.17 -21.92 -47.63
N ALA A 20 -4.20 -22.61 -47.18
CA ALA A 20 -5.58 -22.14 -47.29
C ALA A 20 -5.81 -20.84 -46.49
N THR A 21 -5.24 -20.75 -45.28
CA THR A 21 -5.30 -19.51 -44.48
C THR A 21 -4.49 -18.37 -45.07
N ALA A 22 -3.32 -18.66 -45.66
CA ALA A 22 -2.52 -17.65 -46.36
C ALA A 22 -3.21 -17.13 -47.63
N ALA A 23 -3.78 -18.02 -48.45
CA ALA A 23 -4.56 -17.66 -49.62
C ALA A 23 -5.79 -16.81 -49.25
N LEU A 24 -6.52 -17.23 -48.21
CA LEU A 24 -7.63 -16.46 -47.65
C LEU A 24 -7.20 -15.06 -47.18
N ALA A 25 -6.05 -14.94 -46.53
CA ALA A 25 -5.52 -13.65 -46.09
C ALA A 25 -5.21 -12.71 -47.27
N VAL A 26 -4.66 -13.26 -48.36
CA VAL A 26 -4.39 -12.51 -49.61
C VAL A 26 -5.69 -12.10 -50.30
N ASP A 27 -6.68 -12.99 -50.37
CA ASP A 27 -8.00 -12.71 -50.97
C ASP A 27 -8.74 -11.61 -50.18
N VAL A 28 -8.73 -11.69 -48.85
CA VAL A 28 -9.35 -10.68 -47.96
C VAL A 28 -8.65 -9.32 -48.10
N ALA A 29 -7.31 -9.30 -48.13
CA ALA A 29 -6.54 -8.07 -48.30
C ALA A 29 -6.76 -7.43 -49.68
N SER A 30 -6.81 -8.25 -50.74
CA SER A 30 -7.04 -7.79 -52.11
C SER A 30 -8.48 -7.26 -52.27
N PHE A 31 -9.47 -7.94 -51.70
CA PHE A 31 -10.86 -7.48 -51.70
C PHE A 31 -11.02 -6.15 -50.94
N ALA A 32 -10.42 -6.04 -49.76
CA ALA A 32 -10.38 -4.80 -48.98
C ALA A 32 -9.75 -3.63 -49.74
N TRP A 33 -8.68 -3.89 -50.49
CA TRP A 33 -7.99 -2.90 -51.32
C TRP A 33 -8.86 -2.44 -52.50
N ILE A 34 -9.48 -3.38 -53.22
CA ILE A 34 -10.35 -3.11 -54.38
C ILE A 34 -11.59 -2.31 -53.96
N GLN A 35 -12.15 -2.59 -52.78
CA GLN A 35 -13.31 -1.87 -52.24
C GLN A 35 -12.95 -0.50 -51.64
N GLY A 36 -11.71 -0.02 -51.80
CA GLY A 36 -11.32 1.35 -51.47
C GLY A 36 -11.31 1.64 -49.98
N TRP A 37 -10.61 0.83 -49.17
CA TRP A 37 -10.33 1.10 -47.76
C TRP A 37 -9.78 2.53 -47.53
N SER A 38 -10.67 3.48 -47.24
CA SER A 38 -10.34 4.82 -46.77
C SER A 38 -10.36 4.83 -45.24
N CYS A 39 -9.29 4.29 -44.64
CA CYS A 39 -9.10 4.34 -43.17
C CYS A 39 -8.98 5.75 -42.59
N SER A 40 -8.95 6.81 -43.42
CA SER A 40 -8.79 8.20 -42.97
C SER A 40 -9.95 8.68 -42.10
N GLY A 41 -11.20 8.37 -42.41
CA GLY A 41 -12.36 8.84 -41.65
C GLY A 41 -12.55 8.15 -40.29
N ALA A 42 -12.52 6.81 -40.28
CA ALA A 42 -12.80 6.02 -39.08
C ALA A 42 -11.66 6.08 -38.05
N ALA A 43 -10.39 6.08 -38.49
CA ALA A 43 -9.24 6.18 -37.60
C ALA A 43 -9.13 7.59 -36.95
N GLN A 44 -9.50 8.63 -37.68
CA GLN A 44 -9.48 10.00 -37.15
C GLN A 44 -10.59 10.20 -36.10
N SER A 45 -11.82 9.73 -36.36
CA SER A 45 -12.89 9.71 -35.36
C SER A 45 -12.57 8.84 -34.14
N PHE A 46 -11.83 7.74 -34.32
CA PHE A 46 -11.37 6.89 -33.22
C PHE A 46 -10.35 7.61 -32.32
N SER A 47 -9.39 8.33 -32.90
CA SER A 47 -8.36 9.06 -32.15
C SER A 47 -8.90 10.23 -31.32
N THR A 48 -9.83 11.03 -31.87
CA THR A 48 -10.42 12.18 -31.18
C THR A 48 -11.37 11.74 -30.06
N THR A 49 -12.05 10.60 -30.25
CA THR A 49 -12.95 10.04 -29.24
C THR A 49 -12.18 9.40 -28.09
N LEU A 50 -11.07 8.70 -28.35
CA LEU A 50 -10.20 8.19 -27.28
C LEU A 50 -9.60 9.32 -26.45
N PHE A 51 -9.20 10.43 -27.09
CA PHE A 51 -8.67 11.59 -26.39
C PHE A 51 -9.72 12.26 -25.49
N SER A 52 -10.96 12.42 -25.94
CA SER A 52 -12.03 13.00 -25.14
C SER A 52 -12.53 12.09 -24.01
N GLN A 53 -12.48 10.76 -24.20
CA GLN A 53 -12.81 9.81 -23.13
C GLN A 53 -11.73 9.74 -22.06
N TRP A 54 -10.46 9.85 -22.47
CA TRP A 54 -9.32 9.92 -21.56
C TRP A 54 -9.40 11.15 -20.64
N THR A 55 -9.76 12.32 -21.16
CA THR A 55 -9.85 13.54 -20.35
C THR A 55 -10.95 13.47 -19.29
N VAL A 56 -12.13 12.94 -19.63
CA VAL A 56 -13.24 12.74 -18.69
C VAL A 56 -12.88 11.74 -17.59
N TRP A 57 -12.22 10.64 -17.95
CA TRP A 57 -11.78 9.64 -16.97
C TRP A 57 -10.71 10.20 -16.02
N VAL A 58 -9.73 10.95 -16.55
CA VAL A 58 -8.70 11.60 -15.74
C VAL A 58 -9.30 12.62 -14.76
N GLN A 59 -10.31 13.39 -15.18
CA GLN A 59 -11.01 14.33 -14.28
C GLN A 59 -11.75 13.60 -13.14
N LEU A 60 -12.51 12.55 -13.45
CA LEU A 60 -13.23 11.76 -12.44
C LEU A 60 -12.31 11.09 -11.41
N VAL A 61 -11.17 10.56 -11.85
CA VAL A 61 -10.18 9.93 -10.95
C VAL A 61 -9.45 10.96 -10.09
N ARG A 62 -9.18 12.14 -10.62
CA ARG A 62 -8.42 13.19 -9.92
C ARG A 62 -9.27 13.92 -8.87
N GLU A 63 -10.56 14.10 -9.13
CA GLU A 63 -11.45 14.90 -8.26
C GLU A 63 -12.44 14.08 -7.43
N GLY A 64 -12.79 12.86 -7.86
CA GLY A 64 -13.81 12.03 -7.19
C GLY A 64 -13.48 11.53 -5.78
N PRO A 65 -12.24 11.12 -5.45
CA PRO A 65 -11.89 10.60 -4.13
C PRO A 65 -12.00 11.63 -2.99
N GLN A 66 -12.09 12.92 -3.31
CA GLN A 66 -12.18 13.98 -2.29
C GLN A 66 -13.61 14.47 -2.00
N ARG A 67 -14.61 14.08 -2.82
CA ARG A 67 -15.98 14.60 -2.73
C ARG A 67 -17.08 13.55 -2.50
N LEU A 68 -16.81 12.26 -2.73
CA LEU A 68 -17.84 11.20 -2.69
C LEU A 68 -17.48 10.08 -1.71
N SER A 69 -18.49 9.43 -1.13
CA SER A 69 -18.30 8.21 -0.34
C SER A 69 -17.76 7.08 -1.22
N GLY A 70 -17.06 6.10 -0.63
CA GLY A 70 -16.40 5.03 -1.40
C GLY A 70 -17.35 4.18 -2.26
N ALA A 71 -18.59 3.98 -1.82
CA ALA A 71 -19.61 3.23 -2.57
C ALA A 71 -20.22 4.07 -3.71
N ASP A 72 -20.44 5.37 -3.48
CA ASP A 72 -20.99 6.28 -4.48
C ASP A 72 -19.99 6.57 -5.59
N PHE A 73 -18.70 6.68 -5.24
CA PHE A 73 -17.63 6.82 -6.22
C PHE A 73 -17.57 5.59 -7.15
N VAL A 74 -17.67 4.38 -6.60
CA VAL A 74 -17.69 3.13 -7.37
C VAL A 74 -18.93 3.05 -8.26
N TRP A 75 -20.11 3.39 -7.75
CA TRP A 75 -21.34 3.39 -8.55
C TRP A 75 -21.32 4.43 -9.67
N GLN A 76 -20.81 5.64 -9.41
CA GLN A 76 -20.68 6.67 -10.44
C GLN A 76 -19.61 6.33 -11.47
N THR A 77 -18.50 5.70 -11.08
CA THR A 77 -17.50 5.20 -12.06
C THR A 77 -18.05 4.05 -12.88
N LEU A 78 -18.77 3.10 -12.28
CA LEU A 78 -19.42 2.01 -13.02
C LEU A 78 -20.52 2.53 -13.96
N ARG A 79 -21.29 3.54 -13.54
CA ARG A 79 -22.30 4.18 -14.37
C ARG A 79 -21.67 5.00 -15.50
N ALA A 80 -20.58 5.70 -15.24
CA ALA A 80 -19.80 6.38 -16.28
C ALA A 80 -19.21 5.37 -17.27
N TRP A 81 -18.68 4.24 -16.79
CA TRP A 81 -18.22 3.13 -17.64
C TRP A 81 -19.34 2.49 -18.45
N TRP A 82 -20.52 2.32 -17.87
CA TRP A 82 -21.71 1.78 -18.55
C TRP A 82 -22.22 2.74 -19.62
N VAL A 83 -22.30 4.04 -19.32
CA VAL A 83 -22.72 5.08 -20.27
C VAL A 83 -21.66 5.27 -21.37
N LEU A 84 -20.37 5.23 -21.04
CA LEU A 84 -19.27 5.24 -22.02
C LEU A 84 -19.22 3.95 -22.86
N GLY A 85 -19.55 2.80 -22.27
CA GLY A 85 -19.50 1.49 -22.92
C GLY A 85 -20.73 1.14 -23.76
N CYS A 86 -21.93 1.61 -23.39
CA CYS A 86 -23.16 1.31 -24.11
C CYS A 86 -23.58 2.40 -25.09
N SER A 87 -23.20 3.67 -24.88
CA SER A 87 -23.70 4.73 -25.75
C SER A 87 -22.84 4.94 -27.00
N HIS A 88 -21.50 5.00 -26.94
CA HIS A 88 -20.66 5.30 -28.11
C HIS A 88 -19.30 4.54 -28.05
N CYS A 89 -19.33 3.24 -28.37
CA CYS A 89 -18.12 2.49 -28.70
C CYS A 89 -17.55 3.04 -30.02
N ALA A 90 -16.43 3.74 -29.96
CA ALA A 90 -15.67 4.17 -31.14
C ALA A 90 -15.25 2.99 -32.05
N THR A 91 -15.40 1.76 -31.57
CA THR A 91 -15.20 0.50 -32.30
C THR A 91 -16.44 0.01 -33.05
N TRP A 92 -17.64 0.51 -32.78
CA TRP A 92 -18.88 -0.01 -33.40
C TRP A 92 -19.01 0.34 -34.89
N PRO A 93 -18.69 1.57 -35.36
CA PRO A 93 -18.67 1.85 -36.80
C PRO A 93 -17.59 1.03 -37.53
N LEU A 94 -16.40 0.89 -36.92
CA LEU A 94 -15.33 0.03 -37.44
C LEU A 94 -15.76 -1.44 -37.49
N PHE A 95 -16.42 -1.92 -36.44
CA PHE A 95 -16.94 -3.28 -36.35
C PHE A 95 -18.02 -3.53 -37.40
N ARG A 96 -18.99 -2.62 -37.57
CA ARG A 96 -19.98 -2.71 -38.65
C ARG A 96 -19.34 -2.65 -40.03
N ALA A 97 -18.32 -1.82 -40.23
CA ALA A 97 -17.57 -1.76 -41.48
C ALA A 97 -16.86 -3.10 -41.74
N LEU A 98 -16.11 -3.63 -40.77
CA LEU A 98 -15.45 -4.94 -40.86
C LEU A 98 -16.45 -6.07 -41.08
N GLU A 99 -17.60 -6.05 -40.40
CA GLU A 99 -18.66 -7.03 -40.55
C GLU A 99 -19.35 -6.94 -41.92
N SER A 100 -19.57 -5.73 -42.44
CA SER A 100 -20.12 -5.52 -43.77
C SER A 100 -19.17 -6.02 -44.86
N GLN A 101 -17.86 -5.84 -44.67
CA GLN A 101 -16.83 -6.36 -45.58
C GLN A 101 -16.71 -7.88 -45.47
N ARG A 102 -16.79 -8.44 -44.25
CA ARG A 102 -16.87 -9.89 -44.03
C ARG A 102 -18.09 -10.48 -44.72
N ALA A 103 -19.26 -9.86 -44.57
CA ALA A 103 -20.50 -10.31 -45.19
C ALA A 103 -20.44 -10.22 -46.72
N ALA A 104 -19.88 -9.13 -47.27
CA ALA A 104 -19.67 -8.98 -48.72
C ALA A 104 -18.67 -10.01 -49.27
N PHE A 105 -17.58 -10.27 -48.54
CA PHE A 105 -16.60 -11.30 -48.89
C PHE A 105 -17.21 -12.70 -48.84
N VAL A 106 -17.98 -13.03 -47.79
CA VAL A 106 -18.70 -14.31 -47.64
C VAL A 106 -19.72 -14.50 -48.76
N ALA A 107 -20.41 -13.43 -49.19
CA ALA A 107 -21.35 -13.47 -50.30
C ALA A 107 -20.65 -13.71 -51.65
N ALA A 108 -19.47 -13.12 -51.86
CA ALA A 108 -18.67 -13.30 -53.07
C ALA A 108 -17.93 -14.65 -53.12
N HIS A 109 -17.55 -15.20 -51.96
CA HIS A 109 -16.76 -16.44 -51.84
C HIS A 109 -17.38 -17.43 -50.84
N PRO A 110 -18.55 -18.02 -51.15
CA PRO A 110 -19.31 -18.84 -50.20
C PRO A 110 -18.58 -20.12 -49.76
N ALA A 111 -17.70 -20.68 -50.61
CA ALA A 111 -16.89 -21.86 -50.27
C ALA A 111 -15.88 -21.58 -49.14
N GLN A 112 -15.43 -20.33 -49.00
CA GLN A 112 -14.42 -19.89 -48.02
C GLN A 112 -15.05 -19.37 -46.72
N ALA A 113 -16.38 -19.20 -46.69
CA ALA A 113 -17.12 -18.61 -45.57
C ALA A 113 -16.93 -19.36 -44.23
N ARG A 114 -16.69 -20.68 -44.28
CA ARG A 114 -16.48 -21.52 -43.08
C ARG A 114 -15.15 -21.26 -42.37
N LEU A 115 -14.21 -20.58 -43.03
CA LEU A 115 -12.87 -20.30 -42.50
C LEU A 115 -12.80 -18.94 -41.77
N LEU A 116 -13.82 -18.09 -41.90
CA LEU A 116 -13.88 -16.78 -41.25
C LEU A 116 -14.58 -16.91 -39.89
N PRO A 117 -13.90 -16.60 -38.77
CA PRO A 117 -14.52 -16.63 -37.45
C PRO A 117 -15.52 -15.48 -37.29
N ASP A 118 -16.52 -15.69 -36.45
CA ASP A 118 -17.45 -14.62 -36.08
C ASP A 118 -16.71 -13.56 -35.24
N LEU A 119 -16.53 -12.37 -35.81
CA LEU A 119 -15.80 -11.27 -35.18
C LEU A 119 -16.44 -10.83 -33.86
N LEU A 120 -17.77 -10.96 -33.73
CA LEU A 120 -18.48 -10.67 -32.48
C LEU A 120 -18.09 -11.68 -31.39
N ALA A 121 -18.10 -12.97 -31.74
CA ALA A 121 -17.73 -14.05 -30.82
C ALA A 121 -16.26 -13.93 -30.36
N LEU A 122 -15.35 -13.58 -31.27
CA LEU A 122 -13.95 -13.31 -30.93
C LEU A 122 -13.81 -12.09 -30.01
N GLY A 123 -14.51 -10.99 -30.31
CA GLY A 123 -14.50 -9.80 -29.46
C GLY A 123 -15.02 -10.08 -28.04
N VAL A 124 -16.11 -10.83 -27.93
CA VAL A 124 -16.68 -11.27 -26.64
C VAL A 124 -15.68 -12.15 -25.89
N ALA A 125 -15.04 -13.11 -26.56
CA ALA A 125 -14.04 -13.98 -25.94
C ALA A 125 -12.82 -13.20 -25.41
N LEU A 126 -12.31 -12.22 -26.16
CA LEU A 126 -11.21 -11.37 -25.73
C LEU A 126 -11.59 -10.49 -24.53
N CYS A 127 -12.78 -9.88 -24.54
CA CYS A 127 -13.29 -9.11 -23.40
C CYS A 127 -13.41 -9.98 -22.14
N TRP A 128 -13.91 -11.21 -22.28
CA TRP A 128 -13.97 -12.18 -21.18
C TRP A 128 -12.58 -12.55 -20.64
N LEU A 129 -11.61 -12.81 -21.51
CA LEU A 129 -10.23 -13.09 -21.10
C LEU A 129 -9.63 -11.91 -20.32
N VAL A 130 -9.79 -10.68 -20.81
CA VAL A 130 -9.32 -9.47 -20.10
C VAL A 130 -9.97 -9.36 -18.73
N LEU A 131 -11.29 -9.57 -18.63
CA LEU A 131 -12.00 -9.56 -17.36
C LEU A 131 -11.46 -10.63 -16.40
N VAL A 132 -11.25 -11.86 -16.88
CA VAL A 132 -10.68 -12.96 -16.08
C VAL A 132 -9.27 -12.61 -15.59
N PHE A 133 -8.39 -12.08 -16.44
CA PHE A 133 -7.05 -11.65 -16.04
C PHE A 133 -7.09 -10.53 -15.00
N LEU A 134 -8.00 -9.56 -15.14
CA LEU A 134 -8.21 -8.51 -14.15
C LEU A 134 -8.69 -9.08 -12.81
N LEU A 135 -9.67 -9.99 -12.82
CA LEU A 135 -10.19 -10.62 -11.61
C LEU A 135 -9.15 -11.50 -10.91
N ILE A 136 -8.35 -12.26 -11.67
CA ILE A 136 -7.21 -13.02 -11.15
C ILE A 136 -6.18 -12.06 -10.55
N GLY A 137 -5.81 -10.99 -11.26
CA GLY A 137 -4.87 -9.98 -10.79
C GLY A 137 -5.32 -9.31 -9.49
N LEU A 138 -6.60 -8.95 -9.37
CA LEU A 138 -7.17 -8.39 -8.14
C LEU A 138 -7.19 -9.42 -7.00
N SER A 139 -7.53 -10.67 -7.29
CA SER A 139 -7.55 -11.76 -6.31
C SER A 139 -6.15 -12.08 -5.80
N LEU A 140 -5.15 -12.16 -6.68
CA LEU A 140 -3.74 -12.33 -6.33
C LEU A 140 -3.20 -11.15 -5.51
N ARG A 141 -3.59 -9.91 -5.85
CA ARG A 141 -3.25 -8.73 -5.03
C ARG A 141 -3.84 -8.82 -3.63
N ARG A 142 -5.10 -9.23 -3.48
CA ARG A 142 -5.75 -9.43 -2.17
C ARG A 142 -5.08 -10.56 -1.39
N LEU A 143 -4.78 -11.68 -2.03
CA LEU A 143 -4.10 -12.82 -1.40
C LEU A 143 -2.69 -12.43 -0.96
N ARG A 144 -1.93 -11.75 -1.83
CA ARG A 144 -0.58 -11.25 -1.51
C ARG A 144 -0.60 -10.31 -0.32
N ARG A 145 -1.57 -9.38 -0.23
CA ARG A 145 -1.73 -8.53 0.96
C ARG A 145 -1.98 -9.38 2.21
N ARG A 146 -2.92 -10.33 2.18
CA ARG A 146 -3.19 -11.22 3.32
C ARG A 146 -1.96 -12.02 3.77
N LEU A 147 -1.18 -12.53 2.81
CA LEU A 147 0.02 -13.31 3.10
C LEU A 147 1.19 -12.45 3.61
N TRP A 148 1.34 -11.20 3.13
CA TRP A 148 2.39 -10.29 3.58
C TRP A 148 2.14 -9.64 4.93
N HIS A 149 0.89 -9.60 5.39
CA HIS A 149 0.51 -9.00 6.67
C HIS A 149 0.33 -10.01 7.81
N ARG A 150 0.91 -11.22 7.72
CA ARG A 150 0.82 -12.17 8.83
C ARG A 150 1.44 -11.56 10.10
N PRO A 151 0.68 -11.50 11.21
CA PRO A 151 1.22 -11.01 12.47
C PRO A 151 2.29 -11.99 12.96
N GLU A 152 3.39 -11.44 13.46
CA GLU A 152 4.43 -12.18 14.16
C GLU A 152 4.28 -11.88 15.65
N VAL A 153 4.41 -12.89 16.50
CA VAL A 153 4.30 -12.74 17.96
C VAL A 153 5.54 -13.36 18.59
N LEU A 154 6.23 -12.56 19.40
CA LEU A 154 7.40 -12.96 20.16
C LEU A 154 7.00 -13.13 21.61
N PHE A 155 7.40 -14.25 22.23
CA PHE A 155 7.17 -14.52 23.64
C PHE A 155 8.50 -14.50 24.41
N PHE A 156 8.44 -14.05 25.65
CA PHE A 156 9.56 -14.03 26.58
C PHE A 156 9.19 -14.86 27.82
N PRO A 157 10.17 -15.39 28.58
CA PRO A 157 11.61 -15.14 28.47
C PRO A 157 12.24 -15.83 27.25
N ASP A 158 13.12 -15.13 26.54
CA ASP A 158 13.98 -15.71 25.50
C ASP A 158 15.45 -15.58 25.93
N LYS A 159 15.98 -16.67 26.48
CA LYS A 159 17.38 -16.75 26.94
C LYS A 159 18.40 -16.72 25.80
N THR A 160 17.98 -17.00 24.56
CA THR A 160 18.87 -17.00 23.40
C THR A 160 19.16 -15.59 22.89
N GLY A 161 18.28 -14.62 23.21
CA GLY A 161 18.35 -13.26 22.69
C GLY A 161 17.92 -13.13 21.23
N ALA A 162 17.39 -14.18 20.61
CA ALA A 162 16.91 -14.18 19.23
C ALA A 162 15.77 -13.16 19.03
N HIS A 163 14.86 -13.04 19.99
CA HIS A 163 13.74 -12.10 19.92
C HIS A 163 14.19 -10.64 20.04
N VAL A 164 15.17 -10.34 20.91
CA VAL A 164 15.79 -9.00 20.97
C VAL A 164 16.51 -8.69 19.66
N THR A 165 17.26 -9.65 19.12
CA THR A 165 17.92 -9.53 17.81
C THR A 165 16.92 -9.28 16.68
N ARG A 166 15.75 -9.92 16.74
CA ARG A 166 14.66 -9.71 15.79
C ARG A 166 14.13 -8.27 15.86
N ILE A 167 13.90 -7.72 17.05
CA ILE A 167 13.50 -6.32 17.23
C ILE A 167 14.56 -5.37 16.67
N CYS A 168 15.84 -5.61 16.96
CA CYS A 168 16.94 -4.82 16.40
C CYS A 168 16.99 -4.89 14.87
N SER A 169 16.79 -6.06 14.28
CA SER A 169 16.73 -6.24 12.82
C SER A 169 15.60 -5.44 12.17
N LEU A 170 14.42 -5.38 12.82
CA LEU A 170 13.29 -4.57 12.34
C LEU A 170 13.63 -3.06 12.36
N MET A 171 14.30 -2.58 13.42
CA MET A 171 14.78 -1.19 13.47
C MET A 171 15.89 -0.92 12.44
N ALA A 172 16.84 -1.85 12.27
CA ALA A 172 17.95 -1.73 11.31
C ALA A 172 17.47 -1.65 9.86
N THR A 173 16.38 -2.35 9.53
CA THR A 173 15.80 -2.36 8.17
C THR A 173 14.86 -1.18 7.89
N SER A 174 14.47 -0.44 8.93
CA SER A 174 13.62 0.76 8.80
C SER A 174 14.32 1.87 8.01
N LYS A 175 13.55 2.68 7.28
CA LYS A 175 14.06 3.66 6.31
C LYS A 175 13.62 5.09 6.56
N ARG A 176 12.48 5.33 7.23
CA ARG A 176 11.95 6.69 7.41
C ARG A 176 11.94 7.10 8.87
N ARG A 177 11.45 6.25 9.77
CA ARG A 177 11.24 6.62 11.17
C ARG A 177 11.32 5.45 12.14
N VAL A 178 11.69 5.78 13.38
CA VAL A 178 11.64 4.90 14.55
C VAL A 178 11.06 5.71 15.71
N TRP A 179 9.78 5.52 16.00
CA TRP A 179 9.11 6.21 17.11
C TRP A 179 8.81 5.24 18.23
N LEU A 180 9.25 5.54 19.44
CA LEU A 180 9.16 4.66 20.60
C LEU A 180 8.34 5.31 21.71
N ALA A 181 7.27 4.67 22.14
CA ALA A 181 6.58 4.99 23.39
C ALA A 181 6.78 3.81 24.35
N MET A 182 7.63 4.01 25.36
CA MET A 182 8.05 2.93 26.24
C MET A 182 8.02 3.35 27.71
N PHE A 183 7.35 2.56 28.54
CA PHE A 183 7.30 2.81 29.97
C PHE A 183 8.68 2.74 30.63
N THR A 184 9.40 1.61 30.49
CA THR A 184 10.75 1.44 31.03
C THR A 184 11.73 1.04 29.92
N LEU A 185 12.84 1.78 29.81
CA LEU A 185 13.92 1.55 28.82
C LEU A 185 15.29 1.46 29.52
N THR A 186 15.79 0.24 29.66
CA THR A 186 17.07 -0.08 30.34
C THR A 186 17.88 -1.17 29.61
N ASN A 187 17.49 -1.52 28.38
CA ASN A 187 18.18 -2.52 27.59
C ASN A 187 19.13 -1.85 26.58
N ASP A 188 20.42 -1.85 26.92
CA ASP A 188 21.47 -1.25 26.11
C ASP A 188 21.46 -1.69 24.65
N THR A 189 21.12 -2.96 24.37
CA THR A 189 21.10 -3.51 23.00
C THR A 189 20.02 -2.85 22.15
N LEU A 190 18.84 -2.60 22.73
CA LEU A 190 17.74 -1.95 22.02
C LEU A 190 18.00 -0.43 21.89
N SER A 191 18.52 0.19 22.94
CA SER A 191 18.90 1.60 22.95
C SER A 191 20.05 1.90 21.97
N ASP A 192 21.01 1.00 21.82
CA ASP A 192 22.08 1.09 20.82
C ASP A 192 21.53 1.12 19.39
N GLU A 193 20.49 0.34 19.12
CA GLU A 193 19.88 0.32 17.80
C GLU A 193 19.03 1.58 17.53
N LEU A 194 18.41 2.18 18.56
CA LEU A 194 17.82 3.53 18.44
C LEU A 194 18.88 4.57 18.07
N LEU A 195 20.03 4.54 18.75
CA LEU A 195 21.16 5.44 18.47
C LEU A 195 21.72 5.21 17.06
N ARG A 196 21.81 3.96 16.60
CA ARG A 196 22.21 3.64 15.23
C ARG A 196 21.19 4.18 14.23
N ALA A 197 19.89 4.00 14.47
CA ALA A 197 18.84 4.56 13.62
C ALA A 197 18.93 6.09 13.53
N HIS A 198 19.21 6.76 14.66
CA HIS A 198 19.40 8.20 14.70
C HIS A 198 20.64 8.64 13.91
N ARG A 199 21.78 7.96 14.07
CA ARG A 199 23.00 8.20 13.29
C ARG A 199 22.82 7.97 11.79
N ARG A 200 21.90 7.07 11.38
CA ARG A 200 21.51 6.87 9.97
C ARG A 200 20.62 8.01 9.43
N GLY A 201 20.23 8.99 10.27
CA GLY A 201 19.41 10.14 9.87
C GLY A 201 17.91 9.88 9.83
N LEU A 202 17.41 8.80 10.45
CA LEU A 202 15.97 8.56 10.55
C LEU A 202 15.31 9.54 11.53
N ASP A 203 14.00 9.77 11.34
CA ASP A 203 13.18 10.48 12.33
C ASP A 203 12.98 9.57 13.56
N VAL A 204 13.88 9.69 14.54
CA VAL A 204 13.84 8.96 15.82
C VAL A 204 13.21 9.84 16.90
N ARG A 205 12.19 9.33 17.58
CA ARG A 205 11.47 10.04 18.65
C ARG A 205 11.14 9.10 19.79
N VAL A 206 11.36 9.53 21.02
CA VAL A 206 11.16 8.69 22.20
C VAL A 206 10.25 9.36 23.23
N ILE A 207 9.19 8.68 23.63
CA ILE A 207 8.29 9.07 24.72
C ILE A 207 8.52 8.06 25.85
N LEU A 208 8.90 8.55 27.04
CA LEU A 208 9.10 7.73 28.25
C LEU A 208 8.20 8.23 29.39
N ASP A 209 8.07 7.41 30.42
CA ASP A 209 7.53 7.81 31.72
C ASP A 209 8.62 8.55 32.53
N ASP A 210 8.27 9.67 33.15
CA ASP A 210 9.23 10.55 33.84
C ASP A 210 9.87 9.91 35.09
N GLU A 211 9.09 9.18 35.90
CA GLU A 211 9.58 8.41 37.04
C GLU A 211 10.54 7.31 36.59
N GLN A 212 10.17 6.57 35.52
CA GLN A 212 11.02 5.49 34.99
C GLN A 212 12.33 6.00 34.38
N CYS A 213 12.41 7.26 33.93
CA CYS A 213 13.66 7.86 33.49
C CYS A 213 14.69 8.02 34.62
N GLN A 214 14.25 8.02 35.89
CA GLN A 214 15.12 8.11 37.06
C GLN A 214 15.54 6.73 37.61
N ALA A 215 15.04 5.65 37.02
CA ALA A 215 15.38 4.30 37.45
C ALA A 215 16.86 3.99 37.18
N LEU A 216 17.46 3.14 38.02
CA LEU A 216 18.83 2.70 37.83
C LEU A 216 18.97 1.97 36.48
N GLY A 217 19.95 2.40 35.69
CA GLY A 217 20.21 1.86 34.35
C GLY A 217 19.26 2.37 33.26
N ALA A 218 18.46 3.40 33.52
CA ALA A 218 17.63 4.04 32.50
C ALA A 218 18.51 4.66 31.40
N ASP A 219 18.17 4.38 30.14
CA ASP A 219 18.90 4.87 28.96
C ASP A 219 18.48 6.28 28.53
N ALA A 220 17.53 6.91 29.24
CA ALA A 220 16.95 8.19 28.84
C ALA A 220 18.01 9.29 28.66
N GLN A 221 18.91 9.45 29.64
CA GLN A 221 19.98 10.45 29.57
C GLN A 221 20.95 10.15 28.44
N ARG A 222 21.30 8.87 28.24
CA ARG A 222 22.19 8.44 27.15
C ARG A 222 21.66 8.78 25.77
N LEU A 223 20.35 8.64 25.56
CA LEU A 223 19.68 9.04 24.32
C LEU A 223 19.68 10.57 24.14
N LEU A 224 19.38 11.31 25.19
CA LEU A 224 19.39 12.78 25.19
C LEU A 224 20.78 13.34 24.86
N ASP A 225 21.83 12.80 25.48
CA ASP A 225 23.22 13.22 25.26
C ASP A 225 23.67 12.97 23.81
N ALA A 226 23.11 11.93 23.16
CA ALA A 226 23.33 11.64 21.76
C ALA A 226 22.46 12.45 20.78
N GLY A 227 21.62 13.37 21.29
CA GLY A 227 20.77 14.25 20.49
C GLY A 227 19.45 13.64 20.03
N VAL A 228 19.06 12.47 20.55
CA VAL A 228 17.77 11.85 20.21
C VAL A 228 16.63 12.67 20.82
N PRO A 229 15.66 13.15 20.03
CA PRO A 229 14.46 13.79 20.56
C PRO A 229 13.72 12.87 21.54
N LEU A 230 13.58 13.32 22.78
CA LEU A 230 12.92 12.60 23.85
C LEU A 230 12.00 13.53 24.66
N VAL A 231 10.81 13.04 25.00
CA VAL A 231 9.86 13.73 25.90
C VAL A 231 9.35 12.76 26.95
N THR A 232 8.90 13.30 28.09
CA THR A 232 8.27 12.54 29.17
C THR A 232 6.87 13.09 29.47
N ASP A 233 6.01 12.26 30.06
CA ASP A 233 4.62 12.60 30.41
C ASP A 233 4.48 13.74 31.41
N GLY A 234 5.38 13.81 32.41
CA GLY A 234 5.46 14.92 33.37
C GLY A 234 4.15 15.13 34.13
N HIS A 235 3.45 14.03 34.44
CA HIS A 235 2.09 14.03 34.93
C HIS A 235 1.87 12.87 35.91
N TRP A 236 0.90 12.99 36.82
CA TRP A 236 0.59 11.94 37.80
C TRP A 236 0.12 10.62 37.17
N ALA A 237 -0.41 10.69 35.95
CA ALA A 237 -0.88 9.54 35.19
C ALA A 237 0.26 9.01 34.33
N ARG A 238 0.62 7.74 34.53
CA ARG A 238 1.78 7.10 33.92
C ARG A 238 1.64 6.84 32.43
N MET A 239 2.67 7.14 31.66
CA MET A 239 2.84 6.71 30.28
C MET A 239 3.19 5.21 30.23
N HIS A 240 2.20 4.35 30.48
CA HIS A 240 2.40 2.91 30.61
C HIS A 240 2.40 2.16 29.27
N HIS A 241 2.46 2.86 28.13
CA HIS A 241 2.52 2.23 26.82
C HIS A 241 3.87 1.51 26.60
N LYS A 242 3.81 0.40 25.86
CA LYS A 242 4.99 -0.28 25.31
C LYS A 242 4.74 -0.55 23.84
N PHE A 243 5.07 0.41 22.98
CA PHE A 243 5.01 0.22 21.55
C PHE A 243 6.08 1.00 20.79
N ALA A 244 6.44 0.50 19.61
CA ALA A 244 7.30 1.20 18.66
C ALA A 244 6.67 1.20 17.27
N LEU A 245 6.76 2.33 16.56
CA LEU A 245 6.37 2.48 15.17
C LEU A 245 7.62 2.51 14.29
N LEU A 246 7.75 1.53 13.42
CA LEU A 246 8.86 1.36 12.49
C LEU A 246 8.30 1.47 11.07
N ASP A 247 8.38 2.67 10.48
CA ASP A 247 7.74 2.99 9.20
C ASP A 247 6.23 2.64 9.17
N GLY A 248 5.87 1.51 8.54
CA GLY A 248 4.52 0.97 8.40
C GLY A 248 4.25 -0.27 9.28
N LEU A 249 5.01 -0.42 10.35
CA LEU A 249 4.92 -1.52 11.32
C LEU A 249 4.69 -0.95 12.72
N VAL A 250 3.92 -1.65 13.54
CA VAL A 250 3.85 -1.41 14.98
C VAL A 250 4.30 -2.65 15.75
N LEU A 251 5.16 -2.45 16.74
CA LEU A 251 5.54 -3.43 17.74
C LEU A 251 4.78 -3.06 19.00
N ASN A 252 3.96 -3.94 19.55
CA ASN A 252 3.18 -3.64 20.75
C ASN A 252 2.94 -4.90 21.60
N GLY A 253 2.96 -4.76 22.92
CA GLY A 253 2.65 -5.84 23.84
C GLY A 253 2.87 -5.43 25.29
N SER A 254 3.10 -6.42 26.15
CA SER A 254 3.44 -6.19 27.56
C SER A 254 4.92 -5.85 27.76
N PHE A 255 5.76 -6.24 26.80
CA PHE A 255 7.22 -6.19 26.86
C PHE A 255 7.80 -4.76 27.02
N ASN A 256 8.27 -4.45 28.22
CA ASN A 256 9.16 -3.31 28.44
C ASN A 256 10.53 -3.57 27.83
N TRP A 257 11.23 -2.53 27.37
CA TRP A 257 12.56 -2.68 26.77
C TRP A 257 13.64 -2.72 27.87
N THR A 258 13.60 -3.77 28.69
CA THR A 258 14.53 -4.02 29.78
C THR A 258 15.20 -5.38 29.63
N LYS A 259 16.37 -5.56 30.24
CA LYS A 259 17.06 -6.85 30.23
C LYS A 259 16.24 -7.93 30.95
N GLN A 260 15.60 -7.56 32.08
CA GLN A 260 14.75 -8.46 32.84
C GLN A 260 13.51 -8.93 32.04
N ALA A 261 12.85 -8.03 31.32
CA ALA A 261 11.73 -8.39 30.46
C ALA A 261 12.14 -9.39 29.35
N SER A 262 13.40 -9.32 28.91
CA SER A 262 13.94 -10.17 27.85
C SER A 262 14.22 -11.60 28.32
N VAL A 263 14.84 -11.77 29.50
CA VAL A 263 15.39 -13.08 29.91
C VAL A 263 14.70 -13.73 31.10
N ALA A 264 13.82 -13.01 31.81
CA ALA A 264 13.22 -13.50 33.05
C ALA A 264 11.69 -13.38 33.10
N ASN A 265 11.10 -12.28 32.63
CA ASN A 265 9.66 -12.10 32.71
C ASN A 265 8.91 -12.86 31.61
N TRP A 266 7.67 -13.24 31.91
CA TRP A 266 6.71 -13.72 30.92
C TRP A 266 6.05 -12.53 30.23
N GLU A 267 6.44 -12.30 28.97
CA GLU A 267 5.98 -11.14 28.20
C GLU A 267 5.59 -11.57 26.79
N ASN A 268 4.82 -10.73 26.10
CA ASN A 268 4.57 -10.85 24.68
C ASN A 268 4.88 -9.55 23.93
N LEU A 269 5.24 -9.69 22.66
CA LEU A 269 5.37 -8.58 21.73
C LEU A 269 4.81 -8.98 20.36
N CYS A 270 3.80 -8.27 19.90
CA CYS A 270 3.19 -8.45 18.60
C CYS A 270 3.83 -7.49 17.59
N VAL A 271 4.19 -8.03 16.43
CA VAL A 271 4.77 -7.32 15.29
C VAL A 271 3.71 -7.28 14.18
N LEU A 272 3.10 -6.11 13.97
CA LEU A 272 1.88 -5.94 13.17
C LEU A 272 2.10 -4.96 12.01
N ARG A 273 1.68 -5.36 10.79
CA ARG A 273 1.82 -4.59 9.53
C ARG A 273 0.51 -4.05 8.99
N ASP A 274 -0.62 -4.37 9.62
CA ASP A 274 -1.93 -3.93 9.12
C ASP A 274 -2.08 -2.42 9.36
N SER A 275 -2.27 -1.68 8.28
CA SER A 275 -2.52 -0.23 8.34
C SER A 275 -3.68 0.15 9.24
N ALA A 276 -4.72 -0.69 9.34
CA ALA A 276 -5.87 -0.44 10.22
C ALA A 276 -5.47 -0.45 11.70
N VAL A 277 -4.41 -1.17 12.07
CA VAL A 277 -3.86 -1.20 13.44
C VAL A 277 -2.78 -0.14 13.61
N VAL A 278 -1.88 0.01 12.64
CA VAL A 278 -0.75 0.96 12.71
C VAL A 278 -1.23 2.41 12.81
N GLN A 279 -2.29 2.78 12.08
CA GLN A 279 -2.79 4.16 12.01
C GLN A 279 -3.29 4.71 13.36
N PRO A 280 -4.10 3.98 14.15
CA PRO A 280 -4.42 4.39 15.53
C PRO A 280 -3.19 4.65 16.41
N PHE A 281 -2.20 3.76 16.42
CA PHE A 281 -0.96 3.96 17.19
C PHE A 281 -0.18 5.18 16.72
N ASP A 282 -0.13 5.43 15.41
CA ASP A 282 0.50 6.62 14.84
C ASP A 282 -0.15 7.91 15.36
N ARG A 283 -1.48 7.98 15.32
CA ARG A 283 -2.22 9.15 15.81
C ARG A 283 -1.99 9.36 17.30
N GLU A 284 -2.03 8.29 18.09
CA GLU A 284 -1.84 8.38 19.53
C GLU A 284 -0.41 8.80 19.89
N PHE A 285 0.61 8.24 19.23
CA PHE A 285 1.99 8.67 19.42
C PHE A 285 2.16 10.16 19.17
N ARG A 286 1.62 10.65 18.04
CA ARG A 286 1.69 12.06 17.68
C ARG A 286 0.97 12.96 18.69
N ARG A 287 -0.23 12.56 19.13
CA ARG A 287 -1.01 13.26 20.15
C ARG A 287 -0.20 13.42 21.44
N MET A 288 0.32 12.31 21.97
CA MET A 288 1.18 12.31 23.17
C MET A 288 2.44 13.15 22.96
N TRP A 289 3.10 13.01 21.80
CA TRP A 289 4.32 13.75 21.48
C TRP A 289 4.14 15.26 21.58
N TRP A 290 3.07 15.80 20.98
CA TRP A 290 2.77 17.23 21.04
C TRP A 290 2.37 17.68 22.44
N GLU A 291 1.55 16.88 23.14
CA GLU A 291 1.10 17.20 24.50
C GLU A 291 2.29 17.30 25.47
N PHE A 292 3.17 16.31 25.46
CA PHE A 292 4.32 16.22 26.36
C PHE A 292 5.43 17.21 25.98
N GLN A 293 5.62 17.49 24.69
CA GLN A 293 6.54 18.53 24.24
C GLN A 293 6.07 19.93 24.66
N ALA A 294 4.76 20.21 24.68
CA ALA A 294 4.25 21.49 25.15
C ALA A 294 4.50 21.68 26.65
N LYS A 295 4.29 20.63 27.46
CA LYS A 295 4.53 20.65 28.91
C LYS A 295 6.00 20.87 29.26
N SER A 296 6.94 20.22 28.56
CA SER A 296 8.37 20.38 28.81
C SER A 296 8.87 21.83 28.54
N LYS A 297 8.31 22.51 27.54
CA LYS A 297 8.56 23.94 27.29
C LYS A 297 7.96 24.84 28.36
N GLY A 298 6.74 24.52 28.82
CA GLY A 298 6.07 25.26 29.90
C GLY A 298 6.81 25.19 31.24
N SER A 299 7.35 24.01 31.59
CA SER A 299 8.11 23.80 32.82
C SER A 299 9.45 24.57 32.83
N ARG A 300 10.15 24.67 31.69
CA ARG A 300 11.32 25.55 31.54
C ARG A 300 10.99 27.03 31.75
N ASN A 301 9.84 27.51 31.28
CA ASN A 301 9.41 28.89 31.51
C ASN A 301 8.94 29.14 32.96
N GLN A 302 8.39 28.12 33.65
CA GLN A 302 8.02 28.25 35.06
C GLN A 302 9.23 28.21 36.00
N GLN A 303 10.29 27.45 35.68
CA GLN A 303 11.54 27.48 36.45
C GLN A 303 12.27 28.84 36.38
N VAL A 304 12.07 29.62 35.31
CA VAL A 304 12.63 30.98 35.18
C VAL A 304 11.83 32.01 36.00
N VAL A 305 10.56 31.73 36.34
CA VAL A 305 9.69 32.67 37.07
C VAL A 305 9.62 32.37 38.59
N SER A 306 9.95 31.15 39.05
CA SER A 306 9.75 30.76 40.47
C SER A 306 10.95 30.90 41.40
N ARG A 307 12.12 31.41 40.96
CA ARG A 307 13.24 31.70 41.88
C ARG A 307 13.22 33.15 42.38
N LYS A 308 12.21 33.50 43.18
CA LYS A 308 12.36 34.51 44.25
C LYS A 308 12.35 33.78 45.59
N ARG A 309 13.43 33.98 46.33
CA ARG A 309 13.85 33.26 47.55
C ARG A 309 12.78 33.31 48.65
N ASP A 310 12.34 32.14 49.11
CA ASP A 310 11.81 32.01 50.46
C ASP A 310 12.96 31.65 51.41
N ALA A 311 13.24 32.55 52.35
CA ALA A 311 14.21 32.37 53.41
C ALA A 311 13.72 31.25 54.34
N THR A 312 14.62 30.34 54.70
CA THR A 312 14.37 29.29 55.70
C THR A 312 14.03 29.94 57.06
N PRO A 313 12.96 29.52 57.76
CA PRO A 313 12.67 30.04 59.10
C PRO A 313 13.70 29.54 60.12
N PRO A 314 14.03 30.33 61.15
CA PRO A 314 14.98 29.91 62.19
C PRO A 314 14.39 28.79 63.07
N PRO A 315 15.24 27.93 63.66
CA PRO A 315 14.78 26.77 64.43
C PRO A 315 14.13 27.18 65.75
N LYS A 316 13.03 26.50 66.11
CA LYS A 316 12.31 26.72 67.38
C LYS A 316 13.18 26.31 68.57
N ALA A 317 13.39 27.24 69.49
CA ALA A 317 14.01 26.98 70.79
C ALA A 317 13.14 26.02 71.62
N ARG A 318 13.77 25.03 72.24
CA ARG A 318 13.17 24.06 73.17
C ARG A 318 12.82 24.80 74.46
N SER A 319 11.54 24.86 74.84
CA SER A 319 11.15 25.34 76.16
C SER A 319 11.50 24.28 77.20
N GLN A 320 12.36 24.64 78.16
CA GLN A 320 12.45 23.95 79.43
C GLN A 320 11.21 24.29 80.25
N ASN A 321 10.48 23.25 80.67
CA ASN A 321 9.79 23.12 81.97
C ASN A 321 9.19 21.71 82.04
#